data_AF-A0A350PEX7-F1
#
_entry.id   AF-A0A350PEX7-F1
#
_cell.length_a   1.000
_cell.length_b   1.000
_cell.length_c   1.000
_cell.angle_alpha   90.00
_cell.angle_beta   90.00
_cell.angle_gamma   90.00
#
_symmetry.space_group_name_H-M   'P 1'
#
loop_
_entity.id
_entity.type
_entity.pdbx_description
1 polymer ?
#
loop_
_entity_poly.entity_id
_entity_poly.type
_entity_poly.pdbx_seq_one_letter_code
_entity_poly.pdbx_strand_id
1 'polypeptide(L)'
;KLSLKYADDSIGVIVPFRSSVYTVRNHLREEGYRYVEVGTIHTFQGREKEVIIFDTVMSGELQNGALRHYSVRPFDETKNGLSVPRL
;
A
#
# COMPACT_ATOMS: atom_id res chain seq x y z
N LYS A 1 11.13 -26.61 11.93
CA LYS A 1 10.55 -26.19 10.63
C LYS A 1 9.48 -25.15 10.92
N LEU A 2 9.58 -23.95 10.35
CA LEU A 2 8.50 -22.96 10.42
C LEU A 2 7.36 -23.47 9.52
N SER A 3 6.17 -23.63 10.10
CA SER A 3 4.93 -23.91 9.36
C SER A 3 4.28 -22.58 9.00
N LEU A 4 3.77 -22.46 7.78
CA LEU A 4 2.89 -21.34 7.43
C LEU A 4 1.63 -21.47 8.29
N LYS A 5 1.32 -20.42 9.07
CA LYS A 5 0.15 -20.39 9.96
C LYS A 5 -1.13 -19.99 9.23
N TYR A 6 -1.00 -19.20 8.18
CA TYR A 6 -2.11 -18.64 7.42
C TYR A 6 -1.98 -19.02 5.95
N ALA A 7 -3.12 -19.23 5.30
CA ALA A 7 -3.19 -19.44 3.85
C ALA A 7 -3.04 -18.09 3.13
N ASP A 8 -2.47 -18.11 1.92
CA ASP A 8 -2.23 -16.89 1.15
C ASP A 8 -3.50 -16.03 0.95
N ASP A 9 -4.64 -16.67 0.73
CA ASP A 9 -5.92 -16.00 0.49
C ASP A 9 -6.56 -15.40 1.76
N SER A 10 -6.10 -15.80 2.95
CA SER A 10 -6.51 -15.20 4.22
C SER A 10 -5.71 -13.95 4.60
N ILE A 11 -4.73 -13.55 3.77
CA ILE A 11 -3.88 -12.37 3.94
C ILE A 11 -4.31 -11.25 2.98
N GLY A 12 -4.46 -10.04 3.52
CA GLY A 12 -4.65 -8.80 2.76
C GLY A 12 -3.53 -7.80 2.97
N VAL A 13 -3.06 -7.18 1.89
CA VAL A 13 -2.10 -6.07 1.91
C VAL A 13 -2.79 -4.80 1.44
N ILE A 14 -2.81 -3.79 2.30
CA ILE A 14 -3.40 -2.48 2.02
C ILE A 14 -2.27 -1.48 1.80
N VAL A 15 -2.32 -0.81 0.65
CA VAL A 15 -1.42 0.31 0.31
C VAL A 15 -2.26 1.57 -0.01
N PRO A 16 -1.77 2.78 0.30
CA PRO A 16 -2.54 4.01 0.07
C PRO A 16 -2.66 4.38 -1.42
N PHE A 17 -1.74 3.95 -2.28
CA PHE A 17 -1.71 4.35 -3.70
C PHE A 17 -1.96 3.20 -4.66
N ARG A 18 -2.67 3.48 -5.77
CA ARG A 18 -2.92 2.50 -6.83
C ARG A 18 -1.63 2.03 -7.52
N SER A 19 -0.65 2.91 -7.73
CA SER A 19 0.64 2.51 -8.32
C SER A 19 1.34 1.45 -7.45
N SER A 20 1.35 1.65 -6.13
CA SER A 20 1.90 0.70 -5.16
C SER A 20 1.21 -0.66 -5.19
N VAL A 21 -0.10 -0.70 -5.48
CA VAL A 21 -0.84 -1.97 -5.61
C VAL A 21 -0.21 -2.84 -6.70
N TYR A 22 0.11 -2.26 -7.86
CA TYR A 22 0.69 -3.01 -8.97
C TYR A 22 2.11 -3.49 -8.63
N THR A 23 2.93 -2.62 -8.05
CA THR A 23 4.30 -2.97 -7.62
C THR A 23 4.30 -4.14 -6.64
N VAL A 24 3.55 -4.02 -5.55
CA VAL A 24 3.50 -5.05 -4.50
C VAL A 24 2.89 -6.34 -5.03
N ARG A 25 1.79 -6.26 -5.78
CA ARG A 25 1.13 -7.44 -6.35
C ARG A 25 2.03 -8.19 -7.33
N ASN A 26 2.73 -7.48 -8.21
CA ASN A 26 3.61 -8.12 -9.19
C ASN A 26 4.79 -8.79 -8.48
N HIS A 27 5.41 -8.10 -7.52
CA HIS A 27 6.49 -8.67 -6.72
C HIS A 27 6.05 -9.93 -5.96
N LEU A 28 4.90 -9.89 -5.27
CA LEU A 28 4.37 -11.07 -4.56
C LEU A 28 4.11 -12.25 -5.51
N ARG A 29 3.63 -11.98 -6.73
CA ARG A 29 3.41 -13.01 -7.75
C ARG A 29 4.71 -13.61 -8.28
N GLU A 30 5.74 -12.81 -8.46
CA GLU A 30 7.10 -13.25 -8.83
C GLU A 30 7.68 -14.19 -7.76
N GLU A 31 7.44 -13.88 -6.49
CA GLU A 31 7.83 -14.71 -5.33
C GLU A 31 6.90 -15.91 -5.09
N GLY A 32 5.86 -16.10 -5.90
CA GLY A 32 4.95 -17.26 -5.83
C GLY A 32 3.69 -17.08 -4.98
N TYR A 33 3.53 -15.94 -4.27
CA TYR A 33 2.35 -15.61 -3.47
C TYR A 33 1.21 -15.07 -4.33
N ARG A 34 0.51 -15.96 -5.03
CA ARG A 34 -0.48 -15.57 -6.05
C ARG A 34 -1.84 -15.17 -5.48
N TYR A 35 -2.18 -15.64 -4.27
CA TYR A 35 -3.51 -15.48 -3.68
C TYR A 35 -3.59 -14.42 -2.60
N VAL A 36 -2.45 -13.82 -2.21
CA VAL A 36 -2.42 -12.66 -1.32
C VAL A 36 -3.14 -11.50 -1.98
N GLU A 37 -4.14 -10.97 -1.30
CA GLU A 37 -4.96 -9.89 -1.83
C GLU A 37 -4.27 -8.54 -1.62
N VAL A 38 -3.96 -7.82 -2.70
CA VAL A 38 -3.34 -6.49 -2.63
C VAL A 38 -4.29 -5.45 -3.20
N GLY A 39 -4.57 -4.39 -2.44
CA GLY A 39 -5.49 -3.33 -2.84
C GLY A 39 -5.31 -2.03 -2.06
N THR A 40 -6.10 -1.02 -2.42
CA THR A 40 -6.23 0.20 -1.61
C THR A 40 -7.30 0.01 -0.54
N ILE A 41 -7.41 0.95 0.40
CA ILE A 41 -8.43 0.87 1.46
C ILE A 41 -9.85 0.67 0.91
N HIS A 42 -10.17 1.28 -0.24
CA HIS A 42 -11.46 1.13 -0.93
C HIS A 42 -11.75 -0.31 -1.35
N THR A 43 -10.72 -1.08 -1.71
CA THR A 43 -10.87 -2.48 -2.07
C THR A 43 -11.39 -3.29 -0.89
N PHE A 44 -10.98 -2.98 0.34
CA PHE A 44 -11.29 -3.76 1.54
C PHE A 44 -12.52 -3.25 2.32
N GLN A 45 -13.27 -2.27 1.82
CA GLN A 45 -14.42 -1.73 2.55
C GLN A 45 -15.49 -2.79 2.82
N GLY A 46 -15.86 -2.95 4.09
CA GLY A 46 -16.87 -3.92 4.54
C GLY A 46 -16.42 -5.38 4.46
N ARG A 47 -15.13 -5.64 4.21
CA ARG A 47 -14.55 -6.99 4.17
C ARG A 47 -13.44 -7.10 5.21
N GLU A 48 -13.22 -8.33 5.66
CA GLU A 48 -12.16 -8.67 6.60
C GLU A 48 -11.26 -9.79 6.06
N LYS A 49 -10.08 -9.89 6.64
CA LYS A 49 -9.08 -10.96 6.41
C LYS A 49 -8.51 -11.34 7.77
N GLU A 50 -8.05 -12.58 7.91
CA GLU A 50 -7.42 -13.03 9.16
C GLU A 50 -6.13 -12.25 9.46
N VAL A 51 -5.40 -11.87 8.41
CA VAL A 51 -4.21 -11.03 8.52
C VAL A 51 -4.31 -9.84 7.57
N ILE A 52 -4.11 -8.64 8.12
CA ILE A 52 -3.96 -7.41 7.34
C ILE A 52 -2.55 -6.85 7.56
N ILE A 53 -1.85 -6.63 6.45
CA ILE A 53 -0.60 -5.86 6.40
C ILE A 53 -0.93 -4.49 5.82
N PHE A 54 -0.73 -3.45 6.61
CA PHE A 54 -0.93 -2.07 6.16
C PHE A 54 0.42 -1.43 5.87
N ASP A 55 0.75 -1.25 4.60
CA ASP A 55 1.95 -0.55 4.17
C ASP A 55 1.64 0.94 4.07
N THR A 56 2.36 1.73 4.85
CA THR A 56 2.17 3.18 4.90
C THR A 56 2.71 3.89 3.67
N VAL A 57 3.64 3.28 2.90
CA VAL A 57 4.30 3.75 1.66
C VAL A 57 5.00 5.13 1.77
N MET A 58 4.65 5.94 2.75
CA MET A 58 5.12 7.30 2.95
C MET A 58 6.51 7.24 3.62
N SER A 59 7.55 7.25 2.80
CA SER A 59 8.87 7.70 3.25
C SER A 59 8.94 9.22 3.18
N GLY A 60 9.59 9.85 4.14
CA GLY A 60 9.95 11.26 4.07
C GLY A 60 11.32 11.39 3.40
N GLU A 61 11.50 12.36 2.50
CA GLU A 61 12.82 12.70 1.97
C GLU A 61 13.41 13.88 2.74
N LEU A 62 14.68 13.79 3.13
CA LEU A 62 15.41 14.91 3.73
C LEU A 62 15.76 15.90 2.61
N GLN A 63 15.11 17.07 2.61
CA GLN A 63 15.37 18.11 1.61
C GLN A 63 15.75 19.40 2.35
N ASN A 64 16.96 19.91 2.11
CA ASN A 64 17.51 21.12 2.74
C ASN A 64 17.47 21.11 4.30
N GLY A 65 17.72 19.96 4.93
CA GLY A 65 17.75 19.83 6.40
C GLY A 65 16.38 19.71 7.08
N ALA A 66 15.28 19.67 6.30
CA ALA A 66 13.94 19.38 6.80
C ALA A 66 13.45 18.03 6.25
N LEU A 67 12.88 17.19 7.13
CA LEU A 67 12.27 15.93 6.73
C LEU A 67 10.92 16.22 6.05
N ARG A 68 10.86 16.01 4.74
CA ARG A 68 9.68 16.28 3.94
C ARG A 68 8.86 15.00 3.80
N HIS A 69 7.75 14.92 4.55
CA HIS A 69 6.84 13.78 4.46
C HIS A 69 5.93 13.90 3.24
N TYR A 70 5.92 12.89 2.37
CA TYR A 70 4.94 12.78 1.30
C TYR A 70 3.62 12.26 1.88
N SER A 71 2.85 13.11 2.57
CA SER A 71 1.55 12.70 3.10
C SER A 71 0.53 12.57 1.95
N VAL A 72 -0.15 11.43 1.86
CA VAL A 72 -1.43 11.37 1.14
C VAL A 72 -2.42 12.18 1.97
N ARG A 73 -2.89 13.30 1.43
CA ARG A 73 -4.04 13.95 2.05
C ARG A 73 -5.21 12.96 2.01
N PRO A 74 -6.01 12.81 3.09
CA PRO A 74 -7.04 11.78 3.20
C PRO A 74 -8.10 11.77 2.09
N PHE A 75 -8.15 12.80 1.25
CA PHE A 75 -9.09 12.91 0.14
C PHE A 75 -8.37 13.37 -1.15
N ASP A 76 -8.10 12.39 -2.01
CA ASP A 76 -7.94 12.41 -3.47
C ASP A 76 -8.33 13.72 -4.21
N GLU A 77 -7.49 14.77 -4.21
CA GLU A 77 -7.75 15.98 -5.03
C GLU A 77 -7.24 15.88 -6.48
N THR A 78 -6.43 14.88 -6.83
CA THR A 78 -5.83 14.79 -8.17
C THR A 78 -5.64 13.36 -8.66
N LYS A 79 -6.72 12.74 -9.13
CA LYS A 79 -6.55 11.69 -10.15
C LYS A 79 -5.83 12.17 -11.42
N ASN A 80 -5.72 13.48 -11.71
CA ASN A 80 -5.30 13.99 -13.02
C ASN A 80 -4.60 15.38 -13.01
N GLY A 81 -3.46 15.56 -12.32
CA GLY A 81 -2.51 16.65 -12.66
C GLY A 81 -2.68 18.04 -12.02
N LEU A 82 -2.85 18.15 -10.69
CA LEU A 82 -2.40 19.37 -9.98
C LEU A 82 -1.04 19.17 -9.31
N SER A 83 -0.18 20.18 -9.50
CA SER A 83 1.09 20.38 -8.83
C SER A 83 0.87 20.67 -7.35
N VAL A 84 1.62 19.97 -6.49
CA VAL A 84 1.56 20.12 -5.03
C VAL A 84 2.30 21.41 -4.61
N PRO A 85 1.66 22.37 -3.90
CA PRO A 85 2.32 23.58 -3.43
C PRO A 85 3.40 23.28 -2.39
N ARG A 86 4.58 23.90 -2.59
CA ARG A 86 5.71 23.82 -1.66
C ARG A 86 5.41 24.69 -0.44
N LEU A 87 5.19 24.04 0.71
CA LEU A 87 5.56 24.61 2.01
C LEU A 87 7.00 24.18 2.32
#